data_AF-A0A7C6SVJ8-F1
#
_entry.id   AF-A0A7C6SVJ8-F1
#
_cell.length_a   1.000
_cell.length_b   1.000
_cell.length_c   1.000
_cell.angle_alpha   90.00
_cell.angle_beta   90.00
_cell.angle_gamma   90.00
#
_symmetry.space_group_name_H-M   'P 1'
#
loop_
_entity.id
_entity.type
_entity.pdbx_description
1 polymer ?
#
loop_
_entity_poly.entity_id
_entity_poly.type
_entity_poly.pdbx_seq_one_letter_code
_entity_poly.pdbx_strand_id
1 'polypeptide(L)'
;MIMGAFISFMLLGRTAPDYLVVNTLMLGGCGIFDLFWWSIIGEMLDYTENPVKVFGIGLSANVLGVLSGDALGIAITSVQLSSAEVAVMALTVVCATLLILPSLNRHLVMLLKNHIYLTVYDGMSKTQQIDVIRQTETLEELTVREKEVLQHILSGESNREIAQALFISESTVKTHARNIFSKYDVGSRAELISTLLKNQSD
;
A
#
# COMPACT_ATOMS: atom_id res chain seq x y z
N MET A 1 4.60 -8.68 20.87
CA MET A 1 5.08 -10.08 20.73
C MET A 1 6.59 -10.16 20.56
N ILE A 2 7.19 -9.51 19.56
CA ILE A 2 8.66 -9.53 19.37
C ILE A 2 9.43 -8.98 20.58
N MET A 3 9.03 -7.83 21.13
CA MET A 3 9.66 -7.30 22.36
C MET A 3 9.59 -8.29 23.53
N GLY A 4 8.47 -9.01 23.64
CA GLY A 4 8.30 -10.06 24.66
C GLY A 4 9.26 -11.23 24.44
N ALA A 5 9.51 -11.64 23.20
CA ALA A 5 10.48 -12.69 22.88
C ALA A 5 11.90 -12.31 23.33
N PHE A 6 12.32 -11.07 23.09
CA PHE A 6 13.64 -10.57 23.51
C PHE A 6 13.77 -10.46 25.02
N ILE A 7 12.74 -9.99 25.72
CA ILE A 7 12.72 -9.94 27.19
C ILE A 7 12.76 -11.35 27.77
N SER A 8 11.97 -12.29 27.23
CA SER A 8 11.99 -13.70 27.63
C SER A 8 13.36 -14.34 27.37
N PHE A 9 14.02 -14.02 26.25
CA PHE A 9 15.37 -14.50 25.94
C PHE A 9 16.43 -14.02 26.94
N MET A 10 16.29 -12.79 27.46
CA MET A 10 17.19 -12.24 28.46
C MET A 10 16.95 -12.79 29.87
N LEU A 11 15.70 -13.13 30.21
CA LEU A 11 15.30 -13.51 31.57
C LEU A 11 15.31 -15.02 31.84
N LEU A 12 15.13 -15.85 30.81
CA LEU A 12 14.97 -17.29 30.97
C LEU A 12 16.32 -18.04 31.01
N GLY A 13 16.33 -19.20 31.68
CA GLY A 13 17.53 -19.98 32.03
C GLY A 13 18.16 -20.80 30.90
N ARG A 14 17.82 -20.51 29.63
CA ARG A 14 18.29 -21.22 28.42
C ARG A 14 18.04 -22.74 28.46
N THR A 15 16.96 -23.17 29.07
CA THR A 15 16.51 -24.57 29.02
C THR A 15 15.67 -24.81 27.76
N ALA A 16 15.46 -26.08 27.37
CA ALA A 16 14.64 -26.44 26.20
C ALA A 16 13.24 -25.77 26.18
N PRO A 17 12.45 -25.74 27.28
CA PRO A 17 11.16 -25.04 27.29
C PRO A 17 11.32 -23.52 27.10
N ASP A 18 12.41 -22.92 27.60
CA ASP A 18 12.67 -21.49 27.45
C ASP A 18 12.85 -21.11 25.97
N TYR A 19 13.62 -21.92 25.23
CA TYR A 19 13.78 -21.74 23.79
C TYR A 19 12.46 -21.88 23.04
N LEU A 20 11.59 -22.80 23.48
CA LEU A 20 10.29 -23.01 22.85
C LEU A 20 9.39 -21.76 23.03
N VAL A 21 9.38 -21.16 24.22
CA VAL A 21 8.65 -19.92 24.51
C VAL A 21 9.18 -18.76 23.67
N VAL A 22 10.50 -18.55 23.66
CA VAL A 22 11.14 -17.46 22.91
C VAL A 22 10.87 -17.60 21.42
N ASN A 23 11.06 -18.80 20.86
CA ASN A 23 10.89 -19.04 19.43
C ASN A 23 9.42 -18.88 19.00
N THR A 24 8.47 -19.34 19.83
CA THR A 24 7.04 -19.16 19.57
C THR A 24 6.65 -17.68 19.53
N LEU A 25 7.12 -16.88 20.49
CA LEU A 25 6.85 -15.44 20.52
C LEU A 25 7.49 -14.71 19.33
N MET A 26 8.68 -15.15 18.93
CA MET A 26 9.41 -14.57 17.80
C MET A 26 8.73 -14.90 16.46
N LEU A 27 8.41 -16.17 16.20
CA LEU A 27 7.66 -16.61 15.01
C LEU A 27 6.28 -15.97 14.93
N GLY A 28 5.56 -15.88 16.05
CA GLY A 28 4.26 -15.21 16.09
C GLY A 28 4.37 -13.71 15.77
N GLY A 29 5.46 -13.06 16.20
CA GLY A 29 5.76 -11.70 15.80
C GLY A 29 6.05 -11.55 14.31
N CYS A 30 6.94 -12.37 13.75
CA CYS A 30 7.24 -12.38 12.32
C CYS A 30 6.01 -12.65 11.46
N GLY A 31 5.13 -13.57 11.90
CA GLY A 31 3.89 -13.89 11.20
C GLY A 31 2.94 -12.69 11.03
N ILE A 32 2.89 -11.78 12.01
CA ILE A 32 2.09 -10.54 11.89
C ILE A 32 2.66 -9.61 10.80
N PHE A 33 3.98 -9.47 10.73
CA PHE A 33 4.61 -8.67 9.68
C PHE A 33 4.44 -9.30 8.30
N ASP A 34 4.54 -10.63 8.21
CA ASP A 34 4.31 -11.35 6.96
C ASP A 34 2.87 -11.14 6.47
N LEU A 35 1.87 -11.27 7.34
CA LEU A 35 0.48 -10.94 7.00
C LEU A 35 0.30 -9.50 6.52
N PHE A 36 0.95 -8.54 7.17
CA PHE A 36 0.91 -7.13 6.77
C PHE A 36 1.54 -6.92 5.38
N TRP A 37 2.69 -7.53 5.13
CA TRP A 37 3.37 -7.50 3.84
C TRP A 37 2.50 -8.09 2.71
N TRP A 38 1.92 -9.26 2.94
CA TRP A 38 1.01 -9.91 1.99
C TRP A 38 -0.27 -9.09 1.76
N SER A 39 -0.79 -8.44 2.79
CA SER A 39 -1.94 -7.54 2.64
C SER A 39 -1.61 -6.34 1.74
N ILE A 40 -0.44 -5.72 1.90
CA ILE A 40 -0.01 -4.59 1.05
C ILE A 40 0.16 -5.04 -0.40
N ILE A 41 0.83 -6.17 -0.63
CA ILE A 41 0.96 -6.72 -1.98
C ILE A 41 -0.41 -7.02 -2.57
N GLY A 42 -1.28 -7.69 -1.81
CA GLY A 42 -2.64 -8.02 -2.23
C GLY A 42 -3.43 -6.79 -2.66
N GLU A 43 -3.35 -5.71 -1.89
CA GLU A 43 -3.99 -4.44 -2.23
C GLU A 43 -3.37 -3.79 -3.48
N MET A 44 -2.04 -3.82 -3.65
CA MET A 44 -1.39 -3.29 -4.86
C MET A 44 -1.78 -4.03 -6.15
N LEU A 45 -2.15 -5.31 -6.08
CA LEU A 45 -2.59 -6.10 -7.24
C LEU A 45 -3.89 -5.57 -7.84
N ASP A 46 -4.76 -4.94 -7.03
CA ASP A 46 -6.03 -4.35 -7.51
C ASP A 46 -5.82 -3.06 -8.34
N TYR A 47 -4.64 -2.44 -8.26
CA TYR A 47 -4.36 -1.13 -8.87
C TYR A 47 -3.33 -1.18 -10.01
N THR A 48 -2.85 -2.36 -10.40
CA THR A 48 -1.79 -2.51 -11.40
C THR A 48 -2.25 -3.28 -12.63
N GLU A 49 -1.86 -2.82 -13.82
CA GLU A 49 -2.14 -3.49 -15.11
C GLU A 49 -1.48 -4.87 -15.24
N ASN A 50 -0.32 -5.07 -14.59
CA ASN A 50 0.43 -6.32 -14.61
C ASN A 50 0.64 -6.88 -13.18
N PRO A 51 -0.35 -7.64 -12.65
CA PRO A 51 -0.28 -8.18 -11.28
C PRO A 51 0.88 -9.17 -11.09
N VAL A 52 1.24 -9.93 -12.14
CA VAL A 52 2.34 -10.90 -12.08
C VAL A 52 3.68 -10.19 -11.83
N LYS A 53 3.91 -9.03 -12.46
CA LYS A 53 5.13 -8.23 -12.24
C LYS A 53 5.21 -7.69 -10.81
N VAL A 54 4.12 -7.14 -10.28
CA VAL A 54 4.08 -6.60 -8.91
C VAL A 54 4.28 -7.71 -7.89
N PHE A 55 3.60 -8.84 -8.07
CA PHE A 55 3.78 -10.01 -7.22
C PHE A 55 5.24 -10.51 -7.27
N GLY A 56 5.82 -10.63 -8.46
CA GLY A 56 7.21 -11.07 -8.64
C GLY A 56 8.23 -10.13 -7.99
N ILE A 57 8.05 -8.81 -8.12
CA ILE A 57 8.89 -7.80 -7.45
C ILE A 57 8.71 -7.89 -5.93
N GLY A 58 7.47 -7.98 -5.45
CA GLY A 58 7.17 -8.08 -4.02
C GLY A 58 7.76 -9.35 -3.39
N LEU A 59 7.66 -10.50 -4.06
CA LEU A 59 8.29 -11.74 -3.63
C LEU A 59 9.82 -11.61 -3.60
N SER A 60 10.41 -11.04 -4.65
CA SER A 60 11.86 -10.85 -4.75
C SER A 60 12.39 -9.93 -3.64
N ALA A 61 11.66 -8.85 -3.32
CA ALA A 61 12.00 -7.95 -2.23
C ALA A 61 11.94 -8.65 -0.87
N ASN A 62 10.94 -9.51 -0.62
CA ASN A 62 10.85 -10.29 0.61
C ASN A 62 12.05 -11.25 0.76
N VAL A 63 12.34 -12.02 -0.28
CA VAL A 63 13.48 -12.96 -0.29
C VAL A 63 14.81 -12.22 -0.09
N LEU A 64 15.00 -11.08 -0.75
CA LEU A 64 16.20 -10.26 -0.60
C LEU A 64 16.34 -9.69 0.82
N GLY A 65 15.23 -9.30 1.44
CA GLY A 65 15.21 -8.86 2.84
C GLY A 65 15.65 -9.96 3.80
N VAL A 66 15.09 -11.18 3.66
CA VAL A 66 15.48 -12.34 4.47
C VAL A 66 16.96 -12.67 4.28
N LEU A 67 17.44 -12.72 3.04
CA LEU A 67 18.83 -13.03 2.72
C LEU A 67 19.80 -11.98 3.28
N SER A 68 19.44 -10.70 3.18
CA SER A 68 20.25 -9.61 3.75
C SER A 68 20.31 -9.69 5.29
N GLY A 69 19.19 -10.04 5.93
CA GLY A 69 19.12 -10.25 7.37
C GLY A 69 19.98 -11.41 7.85
N ASP A 70 19.96 -12.53 7.13
CA ASP A 70 20.79 -13.71 7.44
C ASP A 70 22.29 -13.39 7.28
N ALA A 71 22.67 -12.75 6.17
CA ALA A 71 24.04 -12.31 5.93
C ALA A 71 24.54 -11.36 7.03
N LEU A 72 23.70 -10.39 7.44
CA LEU A 72 24.03 -9.48 8.52
C LEU A 72 24.14 -10.20 9.87
N GLY A 73 23.28 -11.19 10.14
CA GLY A 73 23.32 -12.01 11.35
C GLY A 73 24.60 -12.83 11.45
N ILE A 74 25.03 -13.45 10.36
CA ILE A 74 26.30 -14.18 10.27
C ILE A 74 27.48 -13.22 10.49
N ALA A 75 27.45 -12.04 9.85
CA ALA A 75 28.49 -11.03 10.04
C ALA A 75 28.60 -10.59 11.50
N ILE A 76 27.48 -10.33 12.17
CA ILE A 76 27.45 -9.91 13.58
C ILE A 76 27.93 -11.04 14.50
N THR A 77 27.53 -12.29 14.27
CA THR A 77 27.96 -13.44 15.09
C THR A 77 29.42 -13.83 14.87
N SER A 78 30.01 -13.44 13.72
CA SER A 78 31.45 -13.56 13.49
C SER A 78 32.29 -12.59 14.34
N VAL A 79 31.69 -11.47 14.76
CA VAL A 79 32.28 -10.59 15.78
C VAL A 79 31.96 -11.23 17.13
N GLN A 80 33.00 -11.55 17.91
CA GLN A 80 32.92 -12.27 19.20
C GLN A 80 32.28 -11.44 20.33
N LEU A 81 31.10 -10.88 20.07
CA LEU A 81 30.29 -10.10 20.99
C LEU A 81 29.61 -11.00 22.02
N SER A 82 29.31 -10.43 23.18
CA SER A 82 28.49 -11.10 24.18
C SER A 82 27.07 -11.30 23.65
N SER A 83 26.41 -12.37 24.11
CA SER A 83 25.01 -12.64 23.75
C SER A 83 24.07 -11.50 24.13
N ALA A 84 24.41 -10.72 25.17
CA ALA A 84 23.63 -9.57 25.60
C ALA A 84 23.73 -8.41 24.60
N GLU A 85 24.93 -8.13 24.07
CA GLU A 85 25.14 -7.07 23.07
C GLU A 85 24.41 -7.38 21.77
N VAL A 86 24.46 -8.64 21.30
CA VAL A 86 23.72 -9.08 20.11
C VAL A 86 22.21 -8.92 20.30
N ALA A 87 21.68 -9.28 21.47
CA ALA A 87 20.26 -9.12 21.78
C ALA A 87 19.85 -7.64 21.81
N VAL A 88 20.67 -6.76 22.38
CA VAL A 88 20.41 -5.32 22.43
C VAL A 88 20.44 -4.69 21.03
N MET A 89 21.41 -5.06 20.19
CA MET A 89 21.45 -4.58 18.80
C MET A 89 20.21 -4.99 18.02
N ALA A 90 19.83 -6.28 18.08
CA ALA A 90 18.65 -6.77 17.40
C ALA A 90 17.36 -6.11 17.91
N LEU A 91 17.24 -5.90 19.22
CA LEU A 91 16.11 -5.18 19.84
C LEU A 91 16.04 -3.73 19.34
N THR A 92 17.18 -3.05 19.25
CA THR A 92 17.28 -1.66 18.79
C THR A 92 16.85 -1.54 17.34
N VAL A 93 17.31 -2.45 16.47
CA VAL A 93 16.88 -2.51 15.07
C VAL A 93 15.37 -2.68 15.01
N VAL A 94 14.80 -3.70 15.66
CA VAL A 94 13.35 -3.96 15.67
C VAL A 94 12.55 -2.74 16.14
N CYS A 95 12.97 -2.10 17.23
CA CYS A 95 12.31 -0.90 17.76
C CYS A 95 12.34 0.25 16.77
N ALA A 96 13.51 0.51 16.16
CA ALA A 96 13.66 1.54 15.14
C ALA A 96 12.76 1.25 13.93
N THR A 97 12.72 0.00 13.45
CA THR A 97 11.83 -0.38 12.34
C THR A 97 10.37 -0.15 12.69
N LEU A 98 9.94 -0.54 13.88
CA LEU A 98 8.57 -0.34 14.36
C LEU A 98 8.18 1.14 14.52
N LEU A 99 9.13 2.01 14.88
CA LEU A 99 8.90 3.46 14.97
C LEU A 99 8.85 4.14 13.61
N ILE A 100 9.65 3.65 12.65
CA ILE A 100 9.71 4.20 11.30
C ILE A 100 8.49 3.73 10.47
N LEU A 101 8.01 2.49 10.70
CA LEU A 101 6.97 1.87 9.89
C LEU A 101 5.69 2.73 9.74
N PRO A 102 5.11 3.34 10.79
CA PRO A 102 3.93 4.20 10.65
C PRO A 102 4.21 5.47 9.85
N SER A 103 5.39 6.08 10.04
CA SER A 103 5.80 7.27 9.30
C SER A 103 6.02 6.96 7.84
N LEU A 104 6.71 5.85 7.55
CA LEU A 104 6.97 5.39 6.18
C LEU A 104 5.67 4.96 5.50
N ASN A 105 4.78 4.26 6.20
CA ASN A 105 3.46 3.90 5.68
C ASN A 105 2.63 5.16 5.38
N ARG A 106 2.63 6.17 6.27
CA ARG A 106 1.97 7.45 6.01
C ARG A 106 2.58 8.16 4.79
N HIS A 107 3.90 8.10 4.62
CA HIS A 107 4.60 8.70 3.47
C HIS A 107 4.31 7.96 2.16
N LEU A 108 4.28 6.62 2.19
CA LEU A 108 3.94 5.78 1.04
C LEU A 108 2.48 5.96 0.65
N VAL A 109 1.55 5.92 1.62
CA VAL A 109 0.14 6.22 1.40
C VAL A 109 -0.03 7.65 0.90
N MET A 110 0.75 8.61 1.41
CA MET A 110 0.75 9.97 0.89
C MET A 110 1.28 10.02 -0.54
N LEU A 111 2.37 9.33 -0.91
CA LEU A 111 2.88 9.28 -2.29
C LEU A 111 1.92 8.55 -3.25
N LEU A 112 1.24 7.51 -2.78
CA LEU A 112 0.24 6.77 -3.55
C LEU A 112 -1.06 7.59 -3.73
N LYS A 113 -1.53 8.23 -2.65
CA LYS A 113 -2.66 9.18 -2.69
C LYS A 113 -2.31 10.45 -3.48
N ASN A 114 -1.05 10.86 -3.41
CA ASN A 114 -0.45 11.95 -4.17
C ASN A 114 0.10 11.46 -5.52
N HIS A 115 -0.57 10.52 -6.21
CA HIS A 115 -0.64 10.60 -7.67
C HIS A 115 -1.45 11.85 -8.09
N ILE A 116 -0.95 13.01 -7.65
CA ILE A 116 -0.73 14.29 -8.32
C ILE A 116 -1.97 15.08 -8.76
N TYR A 117 -3.08 14.44 -9.08
CA TYR A 117 -4.17 15.10 -9.79
C TYR A 117 -5.43 15.34 -8.95
N LEU A 118 -5.69 14.55 -7.91
CA LEU A 118 -6.76 14.84 -6.95
C LEU A 118 -6.45 16.10 -6.14
N THR A 119 -5.19 16.35 -5.81
CA THR A 119 -4.78 17.59 -5.12
C THR A 119 -4.92 18.83 -6.02
N VAL A 120 -4.74 18.68 -7.34
CA VAL A 120 -4.96 19.76 -8.32
C VAL A 120 -6.46 19.99 -8.52
N TYR A 121 -7.26 18.93 -8.68
CA TYR A 121 -8.71 19.03 -8.84
C TYR A 121 -9.41 19.54 -7.57
N ASP A 122 -9.03 19.06 -6.38
CA ASP A 122 -9.53 19.55 -5.09
C ASP A 122 -9.08 21.00 -4.81
N GLY A 123 -7.93 21.40 -5.37
CA GLY A 123 -7.43 22.78 -5.34
C GLY A 123 -8.10 23.74 -6.35
N MET A 124 -8.89 23.24 -7.31
CA MET A 124 -9.62 24.06 -8.29
C MET A 124 -10.87 24.69 -7.68
N SER A 125 -11.22 25.89 -8.15
CA SER A 125 -12.49 26.52 -7.77
C SER A 125 -13.66 25.64 -8.23
N LYS A 126 -14.76 25.59 -7.46
CA LYS A 126 -15.97 24.83 -7.82
C LYS A 126 -16.48 25.12 -9.24
N THR A 127 -16.26 26.33 -9.74
CA THR A 127 -16.59 26.71 -11.13
C THR A 127 -15.75 25.93 -12.15
N GLN A 128 -14.45 25.81 -11.92
CA GLN A 128 -13.53 25.07 -12.80
C GLN A 128 -13.83 23.55 -12.77
N GLN A 129 -14.17 23.00 -11.60
CA GLN A 129 -14.59 21.60 -11.48
C GLN A 129 -15.87 21.30 -12.30
N ILE A 130 -16.85 22.21 -12.27
CA ILE A 130 -18.09 22.08 -13.05
C ILE A 130 -17.79 22.17 -14.55
N ASP A 131 -16.87 23.04 -14.97
CA ASP A 131 -16.49 23.19 -16.37
C ASP A 131 -15.75 21.95 -16.91
N VAL A 132 -14.86 21.33 -16.11
CA VAL A 132 -14.23 20.05 -16.45
C VAL A 132 -15.31 19.00 -16.72
N ILE A 133 -16.25 18.82 -15.79
CA ILE A 133 -17.32 17.82 -15.93
C ILE A 133 -18.13 18.09 -17.20
N ARG A 134 -18.52 19.35 -17.43
CA ARG A 134 -19.38 19.72 -18.56
C ARG A 134 -18.72 19.53 -19.93
N GLN A 135 -17.41 19.80 -20.04
CA GLN A 135 -16.65 19.53 -21.26
C GLN A 135 -16.43 18.02 -21.46
N THR A 136 -16.19 17.30 -20.37
CA THR A 136 -16.03 15.85 -20.37
C THR A 136 -17.30 15.13 -20.84
N GLU A 137 -18.48 15.67 -20.49
CA GLU A 137 -19.78 15.18 -20.97
C GLU A 137 -20.02 15.39 -22.46
N THR A 138 -19.30 16.31 -23.10
CA THR A 138 -19.45 16.61 -24.54
C THR A 138 -18.49 15.83 -25.44
N LEU A 139 -17.37 15.36 -24.88
CA LEU A 139 -16.34 14.65 -25.63
C LEU A 139 -16.69 13.18 -25.86
N GLU A 140 -17.43 12.55 -24.94
CA GLU A 140 -17.84 11.16 -25.05
C GLU A 140 -19.26 10.91 -24.53
N GLU A 141 -20.00 10.04 -25.22
CA GLU A 141 -21.33 9.56 -24.81
C GLU A 141 -21.22 8.62 -23.59
N LEU A 142 -20.92 9.20 -22.43
CA LEU A 142 -21.07 8.52 -21.15
C LEU A 142 -22.56 8.33 -20.83
N THR A 143 -22.90 7.14 -20.37
CA THR A 143 -24.24 6.87 -19.81
C THR A 143 -24.44 7.66 -18.52
N VAL A 144 -25.70 7.88 -18.12
CA VAL A 144 -26.03 8.57 -16.86
C VAL A 144 -25.29 7.96 -15.68
N ARG A 145 -25.19 6.63 -15.63
CA ARG A 145 -24.54 5.92 -14.54
C ARG A 145 -23.02 6.08 -14.55
N GLU A 146 -22.40 6.08 -15.73
CA GLU A 146 -20.97 6.33 -15.87
C GLU A 146 -20.61 7.77 -15.50
N LYS A 147 -21.50 8.74 -15.77
CA LYS A 147 -21.30 10.13 -15.34
C LYS A 147 -21.29 10.29 -13.83
N GLU A 148 -22.23 9.65 -13.13
CA GLU A 148 -22.26 9.66 -11.67
C GLU A 148 -20.97 9.04 -11.10
N VAL A 149 -20.58 7.87 -11.62
CA VAL A 149 -19.33 7.20 -11.19
C VAL A 149 -18.12 8.09 -11.48
N LEU A 150 -18.05 8.73 -12.65
CA LEU A 150 -16.98 9.66 -13.00
C LEU A 150 -16.89 10.84 -12.03
N GLN A 151 -18.02 11.41 -11.62
CA GLN A 151 -18.04 12.53 -10.68
C GLN A 151 -17.45 12.15 -9.31
N HIS A 152 -17.77 10.96 -8.81
CA HIS A 152 -17.17 10.47 -7.58
C HIS A 152 -15.68 10.10 -7.76
N ILE A 153 -15.30 9.58 -8.94
CA ILE A 153 -13.89 9.36 -9.30
C ILE A 153 -13.10 10.67 -9.26
N LEU A 154 -13.64 11.74 -9.81
CA LEU A 154 -13.03 13.08 -9.81
C LEU A 154 -12.98 13.69 -8.40
N SER A 155 -13.96 13.38 -7.55
CA SER A 155 -13.98 13.76 -6.13
C SER A 155 -12.98 12.98 -5.26
N GLY A 156 -12.23 12.03 -5.83
CA GLY A 156 -11.20 11.28 -5.10
C GLY A 156 -11.72 10.11 -4.27
N GLU A 157 -12.98 9.73 -4.43
CA GLU A 157 -13.57 8.63 -3.70
C GLU A 157 -13.01 7.28 -4.18
N SER A 158 -12.76 6.37 -3.24
CA SER A 158 -12.41 4.97 -3.52
C SER A 158 -13.60 4.19 -4.07
N ASN A 159 -13.36 3.08 -4.77
CA ASN A 159 -14.46 2.26 -5.31
C ASN A 159 -15.47 1.82 -4.24
N ARG A 160 -15.01 1.64 -2.99
CA ARG A 160 -15.85 1.34 -1.83
C ARG A 160 -16.71 2.52 -1.41
N GLU A 161 -16.15 3.74 -1.38
CA GLU A 161 -16.90 4.96 -1.07
C GLU A 161 -17.92 5.26 -2.17
N ILE A 162 -17.54 5.10 -3.44
CA ILE A 162 -18.44 5.23 -4.60
C ILE A 162 -19.58 4.20 -4.49
N ALA A 163 -19.26 2.95 -4.17
CA ALA A 163 -20.24 1.88 -4.00
C ALA A 163 -21.27 2.22 -2.91
N GLN A 164 -20.81 2.80 -1.80
CA GLN A 164 -21.67 3.26 -0.71
C GLN A 164 -22.51 4.46 -1.11
N ALA A 165 -21.91 5.47 -1.75
CA ALA A 165 -22.60 6.68 -2.19
C ALA A 165 -23.68 6.40 -3.23
N LEU A 166 -23.41 5.46 -4.13
CA LEU A 166 -24.28 5.10 -5.25
C LEU A 166 -25.14 3.85 -4.99
N PHE A 167 -25.09 3.29 -3.78
CA PHE A 167 -25.83 2.09 -3.37
C PHE A 167 -25.69 0.90 -4.33
N ILE A 168 -24.45 0.61 -4.77
CA ILE A 168 -24.10 -0.52 -5.66
C ILE A 168 -22.93 -1.32 -5.10
N SER A 169 -22.63 -2.48 -5.68
CA SER A 169 -21.44 -3.25 -5.28
C SER A 169 -20.15 -2.63 -5.82
N GLU A 170 -19.04 -2.86 -5.12
CA GLU A 170 -17.71 -2.47 -5.59
C GLU A 170 -17.36 -3.08 -6.95
N SER A 171 -17.83 -4.30 -7.24
CA SER A 171 -17.64 -4.95 -8.53
C SER A 171 -18.36 -4.22 -9.67
N THR A 172 -19.56 -3.68 -9.41
CA THR A 172 -20.31 -2.84 -10.36
C THR A 172 -19.57 -1.52 -10.59
N VAL A 173 -19.03 -0.90 -9.54
CA VAL A 173 -18.17 0.30 -9.68
C VAL A 173 -16.94 0.01 -10.53
N LYS A 174 -16.22 -1.09 -10.27
CA LYS A 174 -15.06 -1.52 -11.09
C LYS A 174 -15.43 -1.68 -12.56
N THR A 175 -16.63 -2.20 -12.85
CA THR A 175 -17.14 -2.37 -14.22
C THR A 175 -17.41 -1.02 -14.89
N HIS A 176 -18.11 -0.11 -14.21
CA HIS A 176 -18.34 1.24 -14.72
C HIS A 176 -17.04 2.00 -14.96
N ALA A 177 -16.09 1.93 -14.01
CA ALA A 177 -14.77 2.56 -14.14
C ALA A 177 -14.02 2.03 -15.37
N ARG A 178 -14.04 0.71 -15.61
CA ARG A 178 -13.42 0.10 -16.79
C ARG A 178 -14.04 0.57 -18.09
N ASN A 179 -15.37 0.68 -18.14
CA ASN A 179 -16.07 1.17 -19.33
C ASN A 179 -15.72 2.63 -19.60
N ILE A 180 -15.66 3.46 -18.56
CA ILE A 180 -15.21 4.86 -18.67
C ILE A 180 -13.79 4.89 -19.24
N PHE A 181 -12.85 4.16 -18.63
CA PHE A 181 -11.46 4.12 -19.10
C PHE A 181 -11.34 3.67 -20.57
N SER A 182 -12.14 2.67 -20.97
CA SER A 182 -12.16 2.20 -22.35
C SER A 182 -12.73 3.20 -23.34
N LYS A 183 -13.65 4.08 -22.92
CA LYS A 183 -14.21 5.11 -23.79
C LYS A 183 -13.18 6.22 -24.03
N TYR A 184 -12.48 6.64 -22.98
CA TYR A 184 -11.40 7.63 -23.02
C TYR A 184 -10.05 7.11 -23.55
N ASP A 185 -9.99 5.83 -23.96
CA ASP A 185 -8.76 5.16 -24.42
C ASP A 185 -7.59 5.27 -23.41
N VAL A 186 -7.90 5.11 -22.12
CA VAL A 186 -6.94 5.19 -21.02
C VAL A 186 -6.86 3.87 -20.25
N GLY A 187 -5.68 3.55 -19.71
CA GLY A 187 -5.44 2.34 -18.92
C GLY A 187 -5.71 2.52 -17.42
N SER A 188 -5.73 3.76 -16.93
CA SER A 188 -5.77 4.03 -15.49
C SER A 188 -6.60 5.25 -15.09
N ARG A 189 -7.02 5.27 -13.82
CA ARG A 189 -7.68 6.42 -13.18
C ARG A 189 -6.86 7.70 -13.29
N ALA A 190 -5.53 7.60 -13.20
CA ALA A 190 -4.64 8.74 -13.29
C ALA A 190 -4.58 9.30 -14.72
N GLU A 191 -4.54 8.41 -15.71
CA GLU A 191 -4.51 8.77 -17.13
C GLU A 191 -5.84 9.37 -17.60
N LEU A 192 -6.96 8.86 -17.11
CA LEU A 192 -8.29 9.47 -17.30
C LEU A 192 -8.25 10.94 -16.88
N ILE A 193 -7.90 11.22 -15.62
CA ILE A 193 -7.90 12.58 -15.08
C ILE A 193 -6.92 13.49 -15.84
N SER A 194 -5.73 12.98 -16.18
CA SER A 194 -4.75 13.72 -16.98
C SER A 194 -5.29 14.10 -18.36
N THR A 195 -6.02 13.20 -19.01
CA THR A 195 -6.63 13.42 -20.33
C THR A 195 -7.72 14.48 -20.25
N LEU A 196 -8.57 14.42 -19.22
CA LEU A 196 -9.63 15.39 -19.00
C LEU A 196 -9.09 16.81 -18.75
N LEU A 197 -7.97 16.93 -18.04
CA LEU A 197 -7.34 18.24 -17.77
C LEU A 197 -6.59 18.80 -18.98
N LYS A 198 -5.95 17.94 -19.78
CA LYS A 198 -5.24 18.37 -21.00
C LYS A 198 -6.18 19.01 -22.01
N ASN A 199 -7.39 18.46 -22.15
CA ASN A 199 -8.43 18.97 -23.05
C ASN A 199 -8.99 20.35 -22.63
N GLN A 200 -8.57 20.92 -21.50
CA GLN A 200 -8.91 22.31 -21.12
C GLN A 200 -7.91 23.36 -21.65
N SER A 201 -6.76 22.92 -22.15
CA SER A 201 -5.64 23.80 -22.53
C SER A 201 -5.60 24.15 -24.02
N ASP A 202 -6.44 23.49 -24.83
CA ASP A 202 -6.61 23.69 -26.27
C ASP A 202 -7.94 24.42 -26.57
#